data_AF-A0A2H5BBA9-F1
#
_entry.id   AF-A0A2H5BBA9-F1
#
_cell.length_a   1.000
_cell.length_b   1.000
_cell.length_c   1.000
_cell.angle_alpha   90.00
_cell.angle_beta   90.00
_cell.angle_gamma   90.00
#
_symmetry.space_group_name_H-M   'P 1'
#
loop_
_entity.id
_entity.type
_entity.pdbx_description
1 polymer ?
#
loop_
_entity_poly.entity_id
_entity_poly.type
_entity_poly.pdbx_seq_one_letter_code
_entity_poly.pdbx_strand_id
1 'polypeptide(L)'
;MPSSATEGPGPAADRLRVDLRLHDRAVVVSAAGELDQDSVGLLHERLVEALGTPGADRLVVDCARLLFCDSTGLNALLTARRDAESAGRELVLADLQPAVARVFEITGAGAVFEIRPDLESAVAR
;
A
#
# COMPACT_ATOMS: atom_id res chain seq x y z
N MET A 1 -30.28 19.46 8.77
CA MET A 1 -29.49 18.32 8.24
C MET A 1 -30.27 17.75 7.05
N PRO A 2 -29.82 18.07 5.84
CA PRO A 2 -29.18 17.03 5.04
C PRO A 2 -27.85 17.54 4.45
N SER A 3 -26.75 16.85 4.75
CA SER A 3 -25.47 17.07 4.05
C SER A 3 -25.56 16.28 2.76
N SER A 4 -25.84 16.99 1.66
CA SER A 4 -25.89 16.43 0.32
C SER A 4 -24.54 15.81 -0.02
N ALA A 5 -24.51 14.49 -0.16
CA ALA A 5 -23.52 13.78 -0.93
C ALA A 5 -23.61 14.28 -2.38
N THR A 6 -22.60 15.01 -2.82
CA THR A 6 -22.32 15.25 -4.23
C THR A 6 -20.81 15.17 -4.38
N GLU A 7 -20.30 13.96 -4.37
CA GLU A 7 -19.02 13.67 -4.99
C GLU A 7 -19.37 13.08 -6.35
N GLY A 8 -19.27 13.94 -7.37
CA GLY A 8 -19.35 13.50 -8.76
C GLY A 8 -18.20 12.52 -9.06
N PRO A 9 -18.29 11.72 -10.13
CA PRO A 9 -17.18 10.86 -10.53
C PRO A 9 -15.98 11.77 -10.83
N GLY A 10 -14.99 11.77 -9.93
CA GLY A 10 -13.70 12.41 -10.17
C GLY A 10 -13.09 11.86 -11.47
N PRO A 11 -12.29 12.66 -12.20
CA PRO A 11 -11.75 12.23 -13.48
C PRO A 11 -10.99 10.90 -13.30
N ALA A 12 -11.20 9.96 -14.21
CA ALA A 12 -10.62 8.60 -14.18
C ALA A 12 -9.06 8.54 -14.25
N ALA A 13 -8.38 9.67 -14.07
CA ALA A 13 -6.93 9.84 -14.13
C ALA A 13 -6.21 9.38 -12.86
N ASP A 14 -6.88 9.39 -11.70
CA ASP A 14 -6.26 9.10 -10.39
C ASP A 14 -6.59 7.72 -9.81
N ARG A 15 -7.30 6.88 -10.58
CA ARG A 15 -7.73 5.54 -10.12
C ARG A 15 -6.53 4.67 -9.75
N LEU A 16 -6.54 4.15 -8.51
CA LEU A 16 -5.54 3.20 -8.04
C LEU A 16 -5.44 2.00 -8.99
N ARG A 17 -4.21 1.64 -9.31
CA ARG A 17 -3.83 0.39 -9.96
C ARG A 17 -2.90 -0.35 -9.03
N VAL A 18 -3.15 -1.64 -8.88
CA VAL A 18 -2.36 -2.51 -8.04
C VAL A 18 -1.97 -3.74 -8.86
N ASP A 19 -0.67 -3.90 -9.07
CA ASP A 19 -0.08 -5.03 -9.78
C ASP A 19 0.66 -5.94 -8.80
N LEU A 20 0.56 -7.25 -9.00
CA LEU A 20 1.27 -8.24 -8.21
C LEU A 20 2.40 -8.87 -9.02
N ARG A 21 3.60 -8.95 -8.43
CA ARG A 21 4.76 -9.62 -9.03
C ARG A 21 5.49 -10.44 -7.97
N LEU A 22 5.75 -11.71 -8.26
CA LEU A 22 6.64 -12.52 -7.45
C LEU A 22 8.10 -12.20 -7.81
N HIS A 23 8.91 -11.91 -6.80
CA HIS A 23 10.35 -11.67 -6.93
C HIS A 23 11.08 -12.52 -5.88
N ASP A 24 11.69 -13.62 -6.32
CA ASP A 24 12.30 -14.63 -5.44
C ASP A 24 11.35 -15.11 -4.33
N ARG A 25 11.55 -14.64 -3.10
CA ARG A 25 10.73 -14.96 -1.91
C ARG A 25 9.88 -13.79 -1.42
N ALA A 26 9.82 -12.70 -2.18
CA ALA A 26 8.99 -11.54 -1.89
C ALA A 26 7.86 -11.42 -2.94
N VAL A 27 6.66 -11.06 -2.50
CA VAL A 27 5.62 -10.60 -3.42
C VAL A 27 5.60 -9.08 -3.41
N VAL A 28 5.85 -8.49 -4.58
CA VAL A 28 5.80 -7.06 -4.82
C VAL A 28 4.39 -6.67 -5.23
N VAL A 29 3.83 -5.72 -4.50
CA VAL A 29 2.51 -5.11 -4.68
C VAL A 29 2.75 -3.67 -5.14
N SER A 30 2.78 -3.44 -6.46
CA SER A 30 3.01 -2.11 -7.00
C SER A 30 1.72 -1.31 -7.00
N ALA A 31 1.65 -0.28 -6.16
CA ALA A 31 0.52 0.64 -6.06
C ALA A 31 0.80 1.92 -6.87
N ALA A 32 -0.12 2.28 -7.76
CA ALA A 32 -0.01 3.47 -8.62
C ALA A 32 -1.32 4.27 -8.65
N GLY A 33 -1.25 5.58 -8.49
CA GLY A 33 -2.43 6.47 -8.40
C GLY A 33 -2.65 6.96 -6.96
N GLU A 34 -3.91 7.10 -6.56
CA GLU A 34 -4.28 7.61 -5.23
C GLU A 34 -4.85 6.49 -4.34
N LEU A 35 -4.45 6.48 -3.07
CA LEU A 35 -4.97 5.56 -2.05
C LEU A 35 -5.88 6.31 -1.08
N ASP A 36 -7.17 6.07 -1.22
CA ASP A 36 -8.29 6.73 -0.56
C ASP A 36 -9.41 5.73 -0.23
N GLN A 37 -10.57 6.22 0.22
CA GLN A 37 -11.72 5.38 0.57
C GLN A 37 -12.29 4.58 -0.61
N ASP A 38 -12.19 5.07 -1.84
CA ASP A 38 -12.75 4.37 -3.01
C ASP A 38 -11.82 3.28 -3.54
N SER A 39 -10.51 3.46 -3.36
CA SER A 39 -9.47 2.56 -3.86
C SER A 39 -8.98 1.55 -2.83
N VAL A 40 -9.25 1.76 -1.54
CA VAL A 40 -8.81 0.88 -0.44
C VAL A 40 -9.22 -0.58 -0.62
N GLY A 41 -10.41 -0.82 -1.17
CA GLY A 41 -10.93 -2.16 -1.43
C GLY A 41 -10.04 -2.94 -2.41
N LEU A 42 -9.58 -2.27 -3.48
CA LEU A 42 -8.71 -2.89 -4.48
C LEU A 42 -7.35 -3.27 -3.89
N LEU A 43 -6.76 -2.39 -3.07
CA LEU A 43 -5.50 -2.70 -2.40
C LEU A 43 -5.66 -3.92 -1.49
N HIS A 44 -6.72 -3.96 -0.68
CA HIS A 44 -6.97 -5.07 0.23
C HIS A 44 -7.14 -6.40 -0.51
N GLU A 45 -7.93 -6.43 -1.59
CA GLU A 45 -8.09 -7.64 -2.42
C GLU A 45 -6.75 -8.16 -2.95
N ARG A 46 -5.90 -7.27 -3.48
CA ARG A 46 -4.59 -7.65 -4.00
C ARG A 46 -3.62 -8.11 -2.90
N LEU A 47 -3.69 -7.49 -1.73
CA LEU A 47 -2.88 -7.92 -0.58
C LEU A 47 -3.27 -9.32 -0.13
N VAL A 48 -4.56 -9.63 -0.04
CA VAL A 48 -5.04 -10.98 0.29
C VAL A 48 -4.56 -12.00 -0.75
N GLU A 49 -4.64 -11.67 -2.04
CA GLU A 49 -4.11 -12.50 -3.13
C GLU A 49 -2.59 -12.73 -2.97
N ALA A 50 -1.85 -11.67 -2.64
CA ALA A 50 -0.41 -11.75 -2.40
C ALA A 50 -0.05 -12.60 -1.18
N LEU A 51 -0.80 -12.49 -0.08
CA LEU A 51 -0.65 -13.30 1.13
C LEU A 51 -0.87 -14.80 0.86
N GLY A 52 -1.75 -15.14 -0.07
CA GLY A 52 -1.97 -16.52 -0.52
C GLY A 52 -0.85 -17.12 -1.38
N THR A 53 0.16 -16.34 -1.79
CA THR A 53 1.22 -16.81 -2.69
C THR A 53 2.19 -17.77 -1.97
N PRO A 54 2.30 -19.05 -2.38
CA PRO A 54 3.17 -20.01 -1.70
C PRO A 54 4.65 -19.67 -1.84
N GLY A 55 5.45 -19.93 -0.81
CA GLY A 55 6.92 -19.82 -0.85
C GLY A 55 7.48 -18.41 -0.63
N ALA A 56 6.64 -17.37 -0.70
CA ALA A 56 7.03 -16.02 -0.33
C ALA A 56 6.85 -15.76 1.17
N ASP A 57 7.89 -15.20 1.80
CA ASP A 57 7.95 -14.84 3.22
C ASP A 57 7.91 -13.32 3.46
N ARG A 58 7.99 -12.53 2.40
CA ARG A 58 7.90 -11.06 2.45
C ARG A 58 6.85 -10.51 1.50
N LEU A 59 6.21 -9.43 1.93
CA LEU A 59 5.32 -8.61 1.13
C LEU A 59 5.95 -7.21 0.99
N VAL A 60 6.20 -6.78 -0.23
CA VAL A 60 6.76 -5.46 -0.52
C VAL A 60 5.70 -4.63 -1.20
N VAL A 61 5.33 -3.49 -0.64
CA VAL A 61 4.45 -2.52 -1.31
C VAL A 61 5.31 -1.47 -1.98
N ASP A 62 5.32 -1.48 -3.31
CA ASP A 62 6.02 -0.49 -4.12
C ASP A 62 5.12 0.73 -4.31
N CYS A 63 5.52 1.83 -3.68
CA CYS A 63 4.82 3.11 -3.68
C CYS A 63 5.42 4.12 -4.67
N ALA A 64 6.31 3.70 -5.58
CA ALA A 64 7.00 4.60 -6.51
C ALA A 64 6.04 5.42 -7.37
N ARG A 65 4.83 4.91 -7.61
CA ARG A 65 3.80 5.59 -8.42
C ARG A 65 2.57 5.98 -7.59
N LEU A 66 2.66 5.88 -6.26
CA LEU A 66 1.59 6.28 -5.36
C LEU A 66 1.68 7.79 -5.13
N LEU A 67 0.72 8.52 -5.66
CA LEU A 67 0.70 9.98 -5.68
C LEU A 67 0.11 10.57 -4.39
N PHE A 68 -0.82 9.83 -3.77
CA PHE A 68 -1.57 10.29 -2.62
C PHE A 68 -1.96 9.15 -1.68
N CYS A 69 -2.05 9.45 -0.39
CA CYS A 69 -2.52 8.55 0.65
C CYS A 69 -3.21 9.37 1.75
N ASP A 70 -4.50 9.13 1.99
CA ASP A 70 -5.24 9.76 3.09
C ASP A 70 -5.21 8.92 4.38
N SER A 71 -6.01 9.31 5.38
CA SER A 71 -6.16 8.52 6.61
C SER A 71 -6.75 7.13 6.38
N THR A 72 -7.57 6.96 5.34
CA THR A 72 -8.21 5.68 5.00
C THR A 72 -7.18 4.74 4.38
N GLY A 73 -6.40 5.23 3.43
CA GLY A 73 -5.28 4.52 2.82
C GLY A 73 -4.23 4.11 3.84
N LEU A 74 -3.90 5.01 4.77
CA LEU A 74 -2.98 4.70 5.86
C LEU A 74 -3.51 3.58 6.78
N ASN A 75 -4.78 3.64 7.17
CA ASN A 75 -5.40 2.57 7.97
C ASN A 75 -5.44 1.24 7.21
N ALA A 76 -5.58 1.27 5.89
CA ALA A 76 -5.52 0.09 5.06
C ALA A 76 -4.13 -0.55 5.08
N LEU A 77 -3.08 0.24 4.95
CA LEU A 77 -1.70 -0.23 5.05
C LEU A 77 -1.40 -0.78 6.45
N LEU A 78 -1.95 -0.16 7.50
CA LEU A 78 -1.81 -0.66 8.87
C LEU A 78 -2.50 -2.02 9.06
N THR A 79 -3.68 -2.19 8.46
CA THR A 79 -4.40 -3.47 8.44
C THR A 79 -3.62 -4.51 7.66
N ALA A 80 -3.16 -4.17 6.45
CA ALA A 80 -2.32 -5.02 5.61
C ALA A 80 -1.09 -5.55 6.34
N ARG A 81 -0.43 -4.68 7.11
CA ARG A 81 0.75 -5.03 7.92
C ARG A 81 0.39 -6.06 8.98
N ARG A 82 -0.74 -5.88 9.68
CA ARG A 82 -1.23 -6.84 10.69
C ARG A 82 -1.60 -8.18 10.06
N ASP A 83 -2.21 -8.17 8.87
CA ASP A 83 -2.58 -9.39 8.16
C ASP A 83 -1.33 -10.15 7.68
N ALA A 84 -0.32 -9.44 7.19
CA ALA A 84 0.98 -10.01 6.87
C ALA A 84 1.65 -10.63 8.10
N GLU A 85 1.69 -9.91 9.22
CA GLU A 85 2.24 -10.42 10.49
C GLU A 85 1.49 -11.68 10.96
N SER A 86 0.16 -11.68 10.87
CA SER A 86 -0.67 -12.85 11.21
C SER A 86 -0.43 -14.03 10.27
N ALA A 87 -0.01 -13.79 9.03
CA ALA A 87 0.39 -14.81 8.08
C ALA A 87 1.87 -15.23 8.23
N GLY A 88 2.59 -14.70 9.23
CA GLY A 88 4.03 -14.95 9.42
C GLY A 88 4.92 -14.31 8.35
N ARG A 89 4.45 -13.24 7.73
CA ARG A 89 5.13 -12.48 6.68
C ARG A 89 5.47 -11.07 7.15
N GLU A 90 6.56 -10.55 6.61
CA GLU A 90 6.96 -9.16 6.83
C GLU A 90 6.37 -8.26 5.74
N LEU A 91 5.83 -7.10 6.13
CA LEU A 91 5.38 -6.08 5.19
C LEU A 91 6.35 -4.91 5.16
N VAL A 92 6.92 -4.64 3.99
CA VAL A 92 7.90 -3.57 3.74
C VAL A 92 7.32 -2.59 2.72
N LEU A 93 7.48 -1.29 2.96
CA LEU A 93 7.13 -0.25 2.00
C LEU A 93 8.39 0.19 1.25
N ALA A 94 8.31 0.34 -0.07
CA ALA A 94 9.41 0.79 -0.93
C ALA A 94 9.02 2.05 -1.71
N ASP A 95 10.00 2.86 -2.07
CA ASP A 95 9.85 4.03 -2.96
C ASP A 95 8.70 4.98 -2.54
N LEU A 96 8.59 5.31 -1.24
CA LEU A 96 7.58 6.27 -0.78
C LEU A 96 7.79 7.64 -1.42
N GLN A 97 6.78 8.12 -2.14
CA GLN A 97 6.77 9.48 -2.68
C GLN A 97 6.76 10.53 -1.55
N PRO A 98 7.37 11.71 -1.73
CA PRO A 98 7.47 12.73 -0.68
C PRO A 98 6.12 13.14 -0.07
N ALA A 99 5.06 13.19 -0.89
CA ALA A 99 3.71 13.49 -0.42
C ALA A 99 3.18 12.40 0.55
N VAL A 100 3.37 11.13 0.20
CA VAL A 100 2.96 9.99 1.03
C VAL A 100 3.84 9.89 2.28
N ALA A 101 5.16 10.01 2.12
CA ALA A 101 6.10 10.01 3.25
C ALA A 101 5.73 11.09 4.28
N ARG A 102 5.33 12.28 3.82
CA ARG A 102 4.90 13.38 4.70
C ARG A 102 3.67 13.01 5.53
N VAL A 103 2.71 12.29 4.97
CA VAL A 103 1.53 11.79 5.71
C VAL A 103 1.96 10.82 6.80
N PHE A 104 2.89 9.91 6.49
CA PHE A 104 3.44 8.96 7.46
C PHE A 104 4.22 9.65 8.59
N GLU A 105 4.96 10.71 8.29
CA GLU A 105 5.66 11.53 9.29
C GLU A 105 4.67 12.25 10.20
N ILE A 106 3.68 12.95 9.64
CA ILE A 106 2.70 13.73 10.39
C ILE A 106 1.88 12.83 11.32
N THR A 107 1.51 11.65 10.84
CA THR A 107 0.71 10.68 11.61
C THR A 107 1.54 9.82 12.57
N GLY A 108 2.87 9.84 12.44
CA GLY A 108 3.77 8.95 13.17
C GLY A 108 3.70 7.48 12.76
N ALA A 109 2.96 7.17 11.69
CA ALA A 109 2.77 5.79 11.25
C ALA A 109 4.05 5.19 10.64
N GLY A 110 4.99 6.01 10.17
CA GLY A 110 6.28 5.52 9.67
C GLY A 110 7.06 4.68 10.68
N ALA A 111 6.83 4.85 11.98
CA ALA A 111 7.53 4.09 13.02
C ALA A 111 7.13 2.60 13.11
N VAL A 112 5.99 2.21 12.52
CA VAL A 112 5.53 0.80 12.56
C VAL A 112 5.76 0.04 11.27
N PHE A 113 6.21 0.71 10.21
CA PHE A 113 6.52 0.08 8.92
C PHE A 113 8.04 0.02 8.72
N GLU A 114 8.52 -1.07 8.13
CA GLU A 114 9.84 -1.04 7.52
C GLU A 114 9.71 -0.29 6.18
N ILE A 115 10.40 0.84 6.07
CA ILE A 115 10.40 1.67 4.86
C ILE A 115 11.80 1.61 4.25
N ARG A 116 11.87 1.24 2.98
CA ARG A 116 13.11 1.17 2.19
C ARG A 116 13.09 2.23 1.08
N PRO A 117 14.26 2.78 0.72
CA PRO A 117 14.34 3.86 -0.24
C PRO A 117 13.95 3.43 -1.66
N ASP A 118 14.17 2.15 -2.00
CA ASP A 118 13.94 1.59 -3.32
C ASP A 118 13.45 0.13 -3.25
N LEU A 119 12.79 -0.32 -4.33
CA LEU A 119 12.29 -1.68 -4.47
C LEU A 119 13.40 -2.74 -4.33
N GLU A 120 14.58 -2.48 -4.89
CA GLU A 120 15.72 -3.42 -4.86
C GLU A 120 16.13 -3.73 -3.41
N SER A 121 16.27 -2.69 -2.59
CA SER A 121 16.55 -2.79 -1.16
C SER A 121 15.44 -3.50 -0.39
N ALA A 122 14.18 -3.35 -0.80
CA ALA A 122 13.05 -3.98 -0.13
C ALA A 122 12.93 -5.48 -0.43
N VAL A 123 13.27 -5.91 -1.64
CA VAL A 123 13.31 -7.33 -2.02
C VAL A 123 14.63 -8.00 -1.63
N ALA A 124 15.72 -7.23 -1.49
CA ALA A 124 17.01 -7.71 -1.03
C ALA A 124 16.93 -8.19 0.43
N ARG A 125 17.59 -9.32 0.69
CA ARG A 125 17.66 -9.97 2.00
C ARG A 125 19.05 -9.79 2.61
#